data_AF-A0A944E6J8-F1
#
_entry.id   AF-A0A944E6J8-F1
#
_cell.length_a   1.000
_cell.length_b   1.000
_cell.length_c   1.000
_cell.angle_alpha   90.00
_cell.angle_beta   90.00
_cell.angle_gamma   90.00
#
_symmetry.space_group_name_H-M   'P 1'
#
loop_
_entity.id
_entity.type
_entity.pdbx_description
1 polymer ?
#
loop_
_entity_poly.entity_id
_entity_poly.type
_entity_poly.pdbx_seq_one_letter_code
_entity_poly.pdbx_strand_id
1 'polypeptide(L)'
;MSTTDTKAWRDDAEPHLALTEEENRVVTARWEEARAAHKRLDEVMDGLYRELAAANGAKLEGKQYRIKGLLALRRKAAAELDEGVPAEKFVNKVNDLNRYTLTFQPEHYTEGVRRTYALLHEQGFVILPGFERNSWEDPVYKGFHASWQQPDGTLKFEIQFHTPASYSAKTENHLFYDLYRSRHVRRSLAGEETTSRRHEEAAKIVQAERYGRGPEKESN
;
A
#
# COMPACT_ATOMS: atom_id res chain seq x y z
N MET A 1 8.55 5.72 27.60
CA MET A 1 7.95 6.22 26.35
C MET A 1 9.01 7.03 25.62
N SER A 2 9.27 6.77 24.34
CA SER A 2 10.15 7.63 23.54
C SER A 2 9.27 8.64 22.82
N THR A 3 9.38 9.91 23.19
CA THR A 3 8.68 11.01 22.52
C THR A 3 9.51 11.46 21.33
N THR A 4 9.29 10.84 20.18
CA THR A 4 9.88 11.27 18.90
C THR A 4 9.42 12.70 18.60
N ASP A 5 10.34 13.67 18.60
CA ASP A 5 10.08 15.10 18.32
C ASP A 5 9.58 15.27 16.87
N THR A 6 8.26 15.14 16.68
CA THR A 6 7.63 14.97 15.37
C THR A 6 6.98 16.27 14.94
N LYS A 7 7.82 17.20 14.49
CA LYS A 7 7.44 18.53 13.97
C LYS A 7 6.31 18.44 12.93
N ALA A 8 5.51 19.50 12.85
CA ALA A 8 4.51 19.66 11.78
C ALA A 8 5.10 19.43 10.38
N TRP A 9 4.29 18.92 9.46
CA TRP A 9 4.70 18.55 8.11
C TRP A 9 3.85 19.25 7.04
N ARG A 10 4.45 19.50 5.87
CA ARG A 10 3.80 20.01 4.66
C ARG A 10 4.46 19.35 3.46
N ASP A 11 3.74 19.13 2.37
CA ASP A 11 4.32 18.60 1.14
C ASP A 11 5.01 19.69 0.30
N ASP A 12 6.22 19.44 -0.19
CA ASP A 12 6.97 20.39 -1.03
C ASP A 12 6.35 20.59 -2.42
N ALA A 13 5.66 19.58 -2.95
CA ALA A 13 5.10 19.59 -4.30
C ALA A 13 3.60 19.90 -4.32
N GLU A 14 2.89 19.62 -3.22
CA GLU A 14 1.43 19.78 -3.09
C GLU A 14 1.09 20.55 -1.80
N PRO A 15 1.49 21.83 -1.62
CA PRO A 15 1.64 22.46 -0.31
C PRO A 15 0.35 22.78 0.46
N HIS A 16 -0.81 22.45 -0.09
CA HIS A 16 -2.07 22.43 0.67
C HIS A 16 -2.07 21.25 1.66
N LEU A 17 -1.55 20.08 1.23
CA LEU A 17 -1.39 18.91 2.08
C LEU A 17 -0.39 19.22 3.20
N ALA A 18 -0.92 19.27 4.43
CA ALA A 18 -0.15 19.51 5.64
C ALA A 18 -0.71 18.69 6.81
N LEU A 19 0.09 18.55 7.85
CA LEU A 19 -0.27 17.97 9.13
C LEU A 19 0.31 18.86 10.23
N THR A 20 -0.47 19.16 11.25
CA THR A 20 0.05 19.75 12.50
C THR A 20 1.04 18.80 13.17
N GLU A 21 1.72 19.27 14.21
CA GLU A 21 2.63 18.44 15.00
C GLU A 21 1.91 17.23 15.60
N GLU A 22 0.70 17.42 16.13
CA GLU A 22 -0.12 16.36 16.73
C GLU A 22 -0.47 15.27 15.71
N GLU A 23 -1.07 15.68 14.59
CA GLU A 23 -1.52 14.77 13.53
C GLU A 23 -0.34 14.04 12.88
N ASN A 24 0.78 14.75 12.66
CA ASN A 24 1.99 14.13 12.13
C ASN A 24 2.61 13.13 13.14
N ARG A 25 2.52 13.38 14.45
CA ARG A 25 2.97 12.43 15.48
C ARG A 25 2.13 11.15 15.46
N VAL A 26 0.80 11.27 15.38
CA VAL A 26 -0.13 10.12 15.25
C VAL A 26 0.16 9.32 13.98
N VAL A 27 0.31 9.99 12.83
CA VAL A 27 0.62 9.37 11.53
C VAL A 27 2.01 8.70 11.53
N THR A 28 3.00 9.32 12.14
CA THR A 28 4.38 8.80 12.20
C THR A 28 4.48 7.60 13.15
N ALA A 29 3.86 7.66 14.33
CA ALA A 29 3.84 6.55 15.30
C ALA A 29 3.22 5.28 14.68
N ARG A 30 2.06 5.41 14.02
CA ARG A 30 1.41 4.31 13.28
C ARG A 30 2.33 3.69 12.21
N TRP A 31 3.11 4.52 11.53
CA TRP A 31 4.07 4.05 10.53
C TRP A 31 5.27 3.34 11.17
N GLU A 32 5.75 3.83 12.31
CA GLU A 32 6.84 3.20 13.07
C GLU A 32 6.43 1.84 13.66
N GLU A 33 5.19 1.68 14.12
CA GLU A 33 4.61 0.36 14.48
C GLU A 33 4.67 -0.63 13.29
N ALA A 34 4.18 -0.21 12.12
CA ALA A 34 4.18 -1.06 10.92
C ALA A 34 5.61 -1.39 10.47
N ARG A 35 6.53 -0.43 10.58
CA ARG A 35 7.97 -0.62 10.33
C ARG A 35 8.66 -1.49 11.39
N ALA A 36 8.18 -1.55 12.63
CA ALA A 36 8.67 -2.52 13.62
C ALA A 36 8.17 -3.93 13.30
N ALA A 37 6.88 -4.07 12.96
CA ALA A 37 6.23 -5.34 12.67
C ALA A 37 6.76 -6.07 11.41
N HIS A 38 7.34 -5.34 10.44
CA HIS A 38 7.63 -5.88 9.11
C HIS A 38 8.51 -7.15 9.11
N LYS A 39 9.47 -7.29 10.03
CA LYS A 39 10.37 -8.45 10.07
C LYS A 39 9.65 -9.76 10.41
N ARG A 40 8.78 -9.72 11.42
CA ARG A 40 7.95 -10.88 11.83
C ARG A 40 6.92 -11.24 10.75
N LEU A 41 6.42 -10.22 10.03
CA LEU A 41 5.57 -10.42 8.85
C LEU A 41 6.35 -11.01 7.66
N ASP A 42 7.61 -10.64 7.47
CA ASP A 42 8.48 -11.21 6.44
C ASP A 42 8.76 -12.69 6.67
N GLU A 43 8.99 -13.09 7.93
CA GLU A 43 9.20 -14.47 8.36
C GLU A 43 7.95 -15.33 8.11
N VAL A 44 6.77 -14.82 8.49
CA VAL A 44 5.45 -15.42 8.21
C VAL A 44 5.23 -15.60 6.72
N MET A 45 5.44 -14.54 5.93
CA MET A 45 5.21 -14.55 4.49
C MET A 45 6.22 -15.42 3.73
N ASP A 46 7.47 -15.54 4.20
CA ASP A 46 8.45 -16.47 3.63
C ASP A 46 8.13 -17.94 3.98
N GLY A 47 7.57 -18.21 5.17
CA GLY A 47 7.04 -19.53 5.51
C GLY A 47 5.90 -19.94 4.58
N LEU A 48 4.88 -19.08 4.52
CA LEU A 48 3.71 -19.26 3.66
C LEU A 48 4.06 -19.37 2.17
N TYR A 49 5.01 -18.55 1.69
CA TYR A 49 5.53 -18.63 0.32
C TYR A 49 6.20 -19.98 0.03
N ARG A 50 7.03 -20.52 0.93
CA ARG A 50 7.71 -21.81 0.70
C ARG A 50 6.72 -22.96 0.47
N GLU A 51 5.63 -23.00 1.22
CA GLU A 51 4.59 -24.03 1.04
C GLU A 51 3.80 -23.83 -0.27
N LEU A 52 3.33 -22.60 -0.53
CA LEU A 52 2.51 -22.29 -1.72
C LEU A 52 3.31 -22.35 -3.03
N ALA A 53 4.61 -22.09 -3.00
CA ALA A 53 5.50 -22.26 -4.15
C ALA A 53 5.59 -23.74 -4.56
N ALA A 54 5.75 -24.64 -3.58
CA ALA A 54 5.83 -26.08 -3.82
C ALA A 54 4.47 -26.69 -4.21
N ALA A 55 3.38 -26.27 -3.56
CA ALA A 55 2.05 -26.85 -3.78
C ALA A 55 1.28 -26.27 -4.99
N ASN A 56 1.45 -24.98 -5.28
CA ASN A 56 0.61 -24.27 -6.27
C ASN A 56 1.42 -23.45 -7.31
N GLY A 57 2.75 -23.45 -7.25
CA GLY A 57 3.59 -22.63 -8.13
C GLY A 57 3.49 -21.12 -7.85
N ALA A 58 3.21 -20.75 -6.60
CA ALA A 58 3.11 -19.35 -6.18
C ALA A 58 4.43 -18.58 -6.35
N LYS A 59 4.33 -17.26 -6.49
CA LYS A 59 5.46 -16.31 -6.36
C LYS A 59 5.13 -15.18 -5.40
N LEU A 60 6.10 -14.77 -4.60
CA LEU A 60 6.03 -13.59 -3.73
C LEU A 60 6.66 -12.38 -4.43
N GLU A 61 5.83 -11.59 -5.11
CA GLU A 61 6.26 -10.50 -5.97
C GLU A 61 6.42 -9.17 -5.21
N GLY A 62 7.44 -8.39 -5.57
CA GLY A 62 7.61 -7.00 -5.11
C GLY A 62 7.87 -6.80 -3.60
N LYS A 63 8.30 -7.83 -2.85
CA LYS A 63 8.53 -7.80 -1.39
C LYS A 63 9.39 -6.61 -0.92
N GLN A 64 10.34 -6.14 -1.73
CA GLN A 64 11.16 -4.96 -1.43
C GLN A 64 10.35 -3.66 -1.26
N TYR A 65 9.12 -3.58 -1.81
CA TYR A 65 8.21 -2.43 -1.72
C TYR A 65 7.01 -2.65 -0.78
N ARG A 66 7.10 -3.64 0.13
CA ARG A 66 6.00 -4.05 1.03
C ARG A 66 5.57 -2.98 2.04
N ILE A 67 6.49 -2.12 2.48
CA ILE A 67 6.20 -1.06 3.43
C ILE A 67 5.76 0.20 2.66
N LYS A 68 4.57 0.72 2.96
CA LYS A 68 4.08 2.00 2.40
C LYS A 68 5.02 3.14 2.84
N GLY A 69 5.42 4.03 1.94
CA GLY A 69 6.33 5.13 2.27
C GLY A 69 5.71 6.13 3.26
N LEU A 70 6.48 6.64 4.23
CA LEU A 70 5.97 7.59 5.24
C LEU A 70 5.42 8.87 4.61
N LEU A 71 6.08 9.41 3.58
CA LEU A 71 5.61 10.58 2.85
C LEU A 71 4.30 10.30 2.10
N ALA A 72 4.08 9.07 1.63
CA ALA A 72 2.80 8.66 1.03
C ALA A 72 1.66 8.60 2.07
N LEU A 73 1.96 8.05 3.25
CA LEU A 73 1.00 7.99 4.34
C LEU A 73 0.61 9.40 4.82
N ARG A 74 1.58 10.31 4.94
CA ARG A 74 1.36 11.72 5.29
C ARG A 74 0.47 12.45 4.29
N ARG A 75 0.68 12.25 2.99
CA ARG A 75 -0.19 12.79 1.93
C ARG A 75 -1.62 12.29 2.03
N LYS A 76 -1.83 10.97 2.15
CA LYS A 76 -3.19 10.40 2.30
C LYS A 76 -3.85 10.82 3.62
N ALA A 77 -3.08 10.97 4.70
CA ALA A 77 -3.58 11.51 5.96
C ALA A 77 -4.09 12.94 5.76
N ALA A 78 -3.26 13.85 5.26
CA ALA A 78 -3.64 15.24 5.02
C ALA A 78 -4.90 15.36 4.14
N ALA A 79 -5.00 14.57 3.06
CA ALA A 79 -6.17 14.57 2.19
C ALA A 79 -7.46 14.11 2.91
N GLU A 80 -7.43 13.04 3.72
CA GLU A 80 -8.61 12.65 4.50
C GLU A 80 -8.89 13.62 5.68
N LEU A 81 -7.88 14.34 6.18
CA LEU A 81 -8.05 15.39 7.21
C LEU A 81 -8.70 16.66 6.63
N ASP A 82 -8.35 17.05 5.40
CA ASP A 82 -9.04 18.12 4.65
C ASP A 82 -10.52 17.75 4.38
N GLU A 83 -10.84 16.46 4.24
CA GLU A 83 -12.22 15.92 4.22
C GLU A 83 -12.87 15.77 5.62
N GLY A 84 -12.18 16.19 6.70
CA GLY A 84 -12.71 16.20 8.06
C GLY A 84 -12.61 14.86 8.82
N VAL A 85 -11.73 13.94 8.41
CA VAL A 85 -11.44 12.69 9.14
C VAL A 85 -10.29 12.93 10.14
N PRO A 86 -10.49 12.79 11.47
CA PRO A 86 -9.40 12.95 12.44
C PRO A 86 -8.24 11.95 12.24
N ALA A 87 -7.02 12.34 12.61
CA ALA A 87 -5.81 11.55 12.40
C ALA A 87 -5.90 10.13 13.00
N GLU A 88 -6.48 9.99 14.20
CA GLU A 88 -6.69 8.72 14.90
C GLU A 88 -7.66 7.83 14.12
N LYS A 89 -8.73 8.43 13.57
CA LYS A 89 -9.73 7.74 12.75
C LYS A 89 -9.14 7.32 11.40
N PHE A 90 -8.26 8.13 10.82
CA PHE A 90 -7.50 7.79 9.62
C PHE A 90 -6.57 6.60 9.88
N VAL A 91 -5.61 6.71 10.80
CA VAL A 91 -4.56 5.69 11.00
C VAL A 91 -5.09 4.30 11.37
N ASN A 92 -6.25 4.23 12.03
CA ASN A 92 -6.94 2.99 12.36
C ASN A 92 -7.56 2.28 11.13
N LYS A 93 -8.01 3.03 10.10
CA LYS A 93 -8.44 2.47 8.81
C LYS A 93 -7.27 1.90 8.00
N VAL A 94 -6.05 2.41 8.18
CA VAL A 94 -4.91 2.07 7.32
C VAL A 94 -4.35 0.69 7.70
N ASN A 95 -4.77 -0.30 6.91
CA ASN A 95 -4.37 -1.70 7.03
C ASN A 95 -3.22 -2.06 6.09
N ASP A 96 -2.95 -1.21 5.08
CA ASP A 96 -2.08 -1.50 3.95
C ASP A 96 -0.61 -1.09 4.13
N LEU A 97 -0.20 -0.74 5.35
CA LEU A 97 1.15 -0.27 5.67
C LEU A 97 2.21 -1.33 5.44
N ASN A 98 1.89 -2.60 5.75
CA ASN A 98 2.62 -3.76 5.27
C ASN A 98 1.73 -4.47 4.25
N ARG A 99 2.20 -4.62 3.01
CA ARG A 99 1.47 -5.24 1.91
C ARG A 99 2.35 -6.22 1.16
N TYR A 100 1.87 -7.44 0.98
CA TYR A 100 2.52 -8.48 0.18
C TYR A 100 1.73 -8.75 -1.09
N THR A 101 2.37 -9.31 -2.11
CA THR A 101 1.68 -9.71 -3.34
C THR A 101 2.04 -11.14 -3.71
N LEU A 102 1.04 -12.00 -3.75
CA LEU A 102 1.18 -13.37 -4.24
C LEU A 102 0.62 -13.45 -5.66
N THR A 103 1.39 -14.03 -6.58
CA THR A 103 0.89 -14.41 -7.91
C THR A 103 0.81 -15.92 -8.05
N PHE A 104 -0.27 -16.39 -8.67
CA PHE A 104 -0.50 -17.80 -9.02
C PHE A 104 -0.86 -17.90 -10.50
N GLN A 105 -0.51 -18.99 -11.16
CA GLN A 105 -1.01 -19.23 -12.52
C GLN A 105 -2.55 -19.36 -12.51
N PRO A 106 -3.27 -18.96 -13.58
CA PRO A 106 -4.74 -18.91 -13.59
C PRO A 106 -5.41 -20.21 -13.13
N GLU A 107 -4.84 -21.34 -13.52
CA GLU A 107 -5.33 -22.70 -13.23
C GLU A 107 -5.23 -23.06 -11.75
N HIS A 108 -4.27 -22.45 -11.02
CA HIS A 108 -4.04 -22.67 -9.60
C HIS A 108 -4.56 -21.51 -8.74
N TYR A 109 -5.06 -20.42 -9.34
CA TYR A 109 -5.32 -19.16 -8.63
C TYR A 109 -6.27 -19.31 -7.44
N THR A 110 -7.47 -19.83 -7.68
CA THR A 110 -8.50 -19.96 -6.62
C THR A 110 -8.06 -20.90 -5.50
N GLU A 111 -7.30 -21.95 -5.82
CA GLU A 111 -6.82 -22.90 -4.82
C GLU A 111 -5.63 -22.37 -4.02
N GLY A 112 -4.72 -21.64 -4.67
CA GLY A 112 -3.64 -20.92 -4.00
C GLY A 112 -4.15 -19.86 -3.02
N VAL A 113 -5.21 -19.14 -3.38
CA VAL A 113 -5.91 -18.22 -2.46
C VAL A 113 -6.49 -18.99 -1.26
N ARG A 114 -7.20 -20.10 -1.48
CA ARG A 114 -7.76 -20.92 -0.38
C ARG A 114 -6.69 -21.51 0.53
N ARG A 115 -5.59 -22.05 -0.01
CA ARG A 115 -4.49 -22.59 0.80
C ARG A 115 -3.78 -21.46 1.58
N THR A 116 -3.67 -20.26 1.01
CA THR A 116 -3.19 -19.07 1.74
C THR A 116 -4.08 -18.77 2.95
N TYR A 117 -5.40 -18.79 2.79
CA TYR A 117 -6.35 -18.58 3.88
C TYR A 117 -6.21 -19.65 4.98
N ALA A 118 -6.16 -20.93 4.59
CA ALA A 118 -5.99 -22.04 5.52
C ALA A 118 -4.70 -21.88 6.34
N LEU A 119 -3.56 -21.63 5.69
CA LEU A 119 -2.26 -21.44 6.34
C LEU A 119 -2.24 -20.27 7.32
N LEU A 120 -2.90 -19.16 6.99
CA LEU A 120 -2.97 -18.00 7.88
C LEU A 120 -3.84 -18.29 9.11
N HIS A 121 -4.96 -19.00 8.95
CA HIS A 121 -5.78 -19.45 10.07
C HIS A 121 -5.08 -20.53 10.92
N GLU A 122 -4.34 -21.46 10.31
CA GLU A 122 -3.47 -22.44 10.99
C GLU A 122 -2.39 -21.72 11.85
N GLN A 123 -1.89 -20.57 11.39
CA GLN A 123 -0.97 -19.69 12.12
C GLN A 123 -1.68 -18.68 13.07
N GLY A 124 -3.00 -18.81 13.25
CA GLY A 124 -3.79 -18.00 14.19
C GLY A 124 -4.13 -16.58 13.73
N PHE A 125 -3.88 -16.23 12.46
CA PHE A 125 -4.32 -14.94 11.90
C PHE A 125 -5.81 -14.96 11.56
N VAL A 126 -6.44 -13.79 11.68
CA VAL A 126 -7.85 -13.55 11.34
C VAL A 126 -7.96 -12.48 10.25
N ILE A 127 -9.00 -12.62 9.42
CA ILE A 127 -9.35 -11.64 8.40
C ILE A 127 -9.95 -10.42 9.10
N LEU A 128 -9.60 -9.22 8.63
CA LEU A 128 -10.23 -7.97 9.07
C LEU A 128 -11.64 -7.84 8.44
N PRO A 129 -12.72 -7.81 9.25
CA PRO A 129 -14.09 -7.83 8.73
C PRO A 129 -14.35 -6.70 7.72
N GLY A 130 -14.82 -7.06 6.53
CA GLY A 130 -15.12 -6.10 5.46
C GLY A 130 -13.90 -5.59 4.67
N PHE A 131 -12.69 -6.09 4.92
CA PHE A 131 -11.46 -5.74 4.19
C PHE A 131 -11.02 -6.80 3.18
N GLU A 132 -11.97 -7.59 2.68
CA GLU A 132 -11.83 -8.41 1.48
C GLU A 132 -12.44 -7.68 0.27
N ARG A 133 -11.77 -7.70 -0.88
CA ARG A 133 -12.26 -7.11 -2.14
C ARG A 133 -11.92 -7.99 -3.31
N ASN A 134 -12.95 -8.37 -4.07
CA ASN A 134 -12.82 -8.96 -5.39
C ASN A 134 -12.96 -7.88 -6.45
N SER A 135 -11.96 -7.73 -7.31
CA SER A 135 -11.93 -6.79 -8.45
C SER A 135 -11.76 -7.51 -9.79
N TRP A 136 -12.01 -8.82 -9.87
CA TRP A 136 -11.90 -9.56 -11.13
C TRP A 136 -12.91 -9.10 -12.21
N GLU A 137 -13.98 -8.40 -11.83
CA GLU A 137 -14.89 -7.73 -12.77
C GLU A 137 -14.53 -6.26 -13.05
N ASP A 138 -13.67 -5.62 -12.27
CA ASP A 138 -13.29 -4.21 -12.45
C ASP A 138 -12.57 -3.98 -13.80
N PRO A 139 -12.89 -2.94 -14.58
CA PRO A 139 -12.32 -2.76 -15.92
C PRO A 139 -10.85 -2.32 -15.96
N VAL A 140 -10.26 -1.88 -14.83
CA VAL A 140 -8.92 -1.28 -14.75
C VAL A 140 -7.95 -2.11 -13.88
N TYR A 141 -8.42 -2.70 -12.78
CA TYR A 141 -7.60 -3.45 -11.82
C TYR A 141 -8.15 -4.87 -11.59
N LYS A 142 -7.47 -5.88 -12.16
CA LYS A 142 -7.87 -7.29 -12.02
C LYS A 142 -7.13 -7.98 -10.88
N GLY A 143 -7.84 -8.39 -9.83
CA GLY A 143 -7.25 -9.11 -8.70
C GLY A 143 -8.21 -9.28 -7.52
N PHE A 144 -7.71 -9.86 -6.44
CA PHE A 144 -8.38 -9.97 -5.14
C PHE A 144 -7.41 -9.47 -4.05
N HIS A 145 -7.91 -8.86 -2.98
CA HIS A 145 -7.08 -8.55 -1.81
C HIS A 145 -7.83 -8.72 -0.49
N ALA A 146 -7.08 -9.06 0.55
CA ALA A 146 -7.58 -9.28 1.90
C ALA A 146 -6.62 -8.67 2.93
N SER A 147 -7.16 -7.96 3.93
CA SER A 147 -6.41 -7.52 5.11
C SER A 147 -6.51 -8.53 6.24
N TRP A 148 -5.39 -8.78 6.92
CA TRP A 148 -5.20 -9.77 7.97
C TRP A 148 -4.59 -9.14 9.23
N GLN A 149 -4.89 -9.72 10.39
CA GLN A 149 -4.23 -9.38 11.65
C GLN A 149 -4.07 -10.58 12.58
N GLN A 150 -3.18 -10.47 13.57
CA GLN A 150 -3.25 -11.34 14.75
C GLN A 150 -4.42 -10.93 15.65
N PRO A 151 -4.97 -11.83 16.50
CA PRO A 151 -6.13 -11.51 17.35
C PRO A 151 -5.87 -10.39 18.36
N ASP A 152 -4.61 -10.17 18.74
CA ASP A 152 -4.15 -9.06 19.58
C ASP A 152 -3.95 -7.73 18.83
N GLY A 153 -4.12 -7.72 17.50
CA GLY A 153 -3.90 -6.57 16.62
C GLY A 153 -2.45 -6.18 16.38
N THR A 154 -1.46 -6.87 16.97
CA THR A 154 -0.04 -6.44 16.98
C THR A 154 0.62 -6.52 15.60
N LEU A 155 0.23 -7.50 14.79
CA LEU A 155 0.60 -7.59 13.38
C LEU A 155 -0.64 -7.34 12.52
N LYS A 156 -0.52 -6.43 11.54
CA LYS A 156 -1.59 -6.03 10.61
C LYS A 156 -1.01 -5.82 9.21
N PHE A 157 -1.60 -6.44 8.19
CA PHE A 157 -1.07 -6.42 6.82
C PHE A 157 -2.12 -6.74 5.75
N GLU A 158 -1.82 -6.44 4.49
CA GLU A 158 -2.63 -6.79 3.31
C GLU A 158 -1.90 -7.85 2.46
N ILE A 159 -2.64 -8.83 1.91
CA ILE A 159 -2.17 -9.65 0.79
C ILE A 159 -2.98 -9.29 -0.45
N GLN A 160 -2.27 -8.95 -1.54
CA GLN A 160 -2.82 -8.83 -2.89
C GLN A 160 -2.60 -10.14 -3.65
N PHE A 161 -3.62 -10.61 -4.34
CA PHE A 161 -3.64 -11.87 -5.08
C PHE A 161 -3.90 -11.58 -6.56
N HIS A 162 -2.93 -11.91 -7.40
CA HIS A 162 -2.97 -11.67 -8.86
C HIS A 162 -2.63 -12.94 -9.67
N THR A 163 -2.89 -12.90 -10.97
CA THR A 163 -2.16 -13.76 -11.93
C THR A 163 -0.93 -13.01 -12.44
N PRO A 164 0.09 -13.65 -13.03
CA PRO A 164 1.23 -12.94 -13.61
C PRO A 164 0.81 -11.85 -14.60
N ALA A 165 -0.21 -12.12 -15.43
CA ALA A 165 -0.76 -11.15 -16.36
C ALA A 165 -1.41 -9.95 -15.65
N SER A 166 -2.24 -10.16 -14.62
CA SER A 166 -2.88 -9.04 -13.93
C SER A 166 -1.93 -8.26 -13.03
N TYR A 167 -0.87 -8.90 -12.51
CA TYR A 167 0.23 -8.22 -11.83
C TYR A 167 1.09 -7.37 -12.78
N SER A 168 1.34 -7.87 -13.99
CA SER A 168 2.06 -7.12 -15.04
C SER A 168 1.28 -5.88 -15.43
N ALA A 169 0.01 -6.01 -15.82
CA ALA A 169 -0.86 -4.87 -16.16
C ALA A 169 -0.96 -3.83 -15.02
N LYS A 170 -1.13 -4.29 -13.77
CA LYS A 170 -1.11 -3.44 -12.56
C LYS A 170 0.23 -2.71 -12.34
N THR A 171 1.33 -3.22 -12.87
CA THR A 171 2.68 -2.65 -12.72
C THR A 171 3.07 -1.78 -13.92
N GLU A 172 2.62 -2.12 -15.12
CA GLU A 172 2.73 -1.28 -16.31
C GLU A 172 1.90 0.00 -16.16
N ASN A 173 0.65 -0.10 -15.69
CA ASN A 173 -0.19 1.06 -15.37
C ASN A 173 0.46 1.99 -14.31
N HIS A 174 1.22 1.42 -13.37
CA HIS A 174 1.99 2.17 -12.38
C HIS A 174 3.19 2.91 -13.01
N LEU A 175 3.90 2.28 -13.95
CA LEU A 175 4.97 2.94 -14.71
C LEU A 175 4.44 4.06 -15.61
N PHE A 176 3.27 3.88 -16.24
CA PHE A 176 2.62 4.95 -17.01
C PHE A 176 2.20 6.14 -16.12
N TYR A 177 1.75 5.90 -14.89
CA TYR A 177 1.52 6.94 -13.88
C TYR A 177 2.82 7.71 -13.55
N ASP A 178 3.89 7.02 -13.16
CA ASP A 178 5.17 7.65 -12.80
C ASP A 178 5.79 8.48 -13.95
N LEU A 179 5.68 7.99 -15.20
CA LEU A 179 6.05 8.73 -16.40
C LEU A 179 5.12 9.94 -16.67
N TYR A 180 3.84 9.87 -16.29
CA TYR A 180 2.90 10.97 -16.45
C TYR A 180 3.21 12.13 -15.48
N ARG A 181 3.26 11.88 -14.16
CA ARG A 181 3.53 12.94 -13.17
C ARG A 181 4.91 13.57 -13.33
N SER A 182 5.95 12.78 -13.64
CA SER A 182 7.29 13.34 -13.89
C SER A 182 7.34 14.27 -15.11
N ARG A 183 6.56 14.00 -16.17
CA ARG A 183 6.39 14.91 -17.32
C ARG A 183 5.52 16.12 -16.97
N HIS A 184 4.44 15.92 -16.23
CA HIS A 184 3.49 16.99 -15.87
C HIS A 184 4.12 18.02 -14.92
N VAL A 185 4.94 17.60 -13.94
CA VAL A 185 5.74 18.50 -13.10
C VAL A 185 6.67 19.38 -13.94
N ARG A 186 7.28 18.82 -15.00
CA ARG A 186 8.15 19.59 -15.91
C ARG A 186 7.37 20.56 -16.81
N ARG A 187 6.10 20.29 -17.16
CA ARG A 187 5.26 21.16 -18.00
C ARG A 187 4.46 22.20 -17.20
N SER A 188 4.16 21.95 -15.93
CA SER A 188 3.50 22.93 -15.03
C SER A 188 4.32 24.22 -14.91
N LEU A 189 5.65 24.12 -14.96
CA LEU A 189 6.60 25.25 -15.02
C LEU A 189 6.54 26.06 -16.35
N ALA A 190 5.71 25.66 -17.32
CA ALA A 190 5.64 26.25 -18.67
C ALA A 190 4.22 26.69 -19.10
N GLY A 191 3.21 26.65 -18.20
CA GLY A 191 2.00 27.49 -18.28
C GLY A 191 1.07 27.32 -19.50
N GLU A 192 0.57 26.10 -19.77
CA GLU A 192 -0.52 25.85 -20.74
C GLU A 192 -1.54 24.85 -20.18
N GLU A 193 -2.85 25.02 -20.46
CA GLU A 193 -3.91 24.18 -19.89
C GLU A 193 -5.09 23.87 -20.83
N THR A 194 -5.87 22.85 -20.43
CA THR A 194 -7.00 22.20 -21.15
C THR A 194 -6.58 21.32 -22.34
N THR A 195 -7.17 20.15 -22.62
CA THR A 195 -8.47 19.59 -22.16
C THR A 195 -8.33 18.25 -21.40
N SER A 196 -7.11 17.86 -21.01
CA SER A 196 -6.79 16.52 -20.47
C SER A 196 -7.23 16.26 -19.00
N ARG A 197 -7.51 17.33 -18.24
CA ARG A 197 -7.82 17.34 -16.78
C ARG A 197 -8.63 16.15 -16.24
N ARG A 198 -9.84 15.88 -16.75
CA ARG A 198 -10.78 14.93 -16.09
C ARG A 198 -10.30 13.48 -16.06
N HIS A 199 -9.54 13.05 -17.05
CA HIS A 199 -8.96 11.70 -17.06
C HIS A 199 -7.64 11.64 -16.27
N GLU A 200 -6.92 12.76 -16.20
CA GLU A 200 -5.78 12.90 -15.28
C GLU A 200 -6.20 12.91 -13.81
N GLU A 201 -7.29 13.59 -13.44
CA GLU A 201 -7.75 13.73 -12.05
C GLU A 201 -8.09 12.35 -11.45
N ALA A 202 -8.83 11.51 -12.19
CA ALA A 202 -9.09 10.12 -11.80
C ALA A 202 -7.80 9.31 -11.63
N ALA A 203 -6.81 9.49 -12.52
CA ALA A 203 -5.52 8.80 -12.43
C ALA A 203 -4.61 9.36 -11.32
N LYS A 204 -4.73 10.65 -10.96
CA LYS A 204 -3.92 11.31 -9.93
C LYS A 204 -4.39 10.94 -8.52
N ILE A 205 -5.70 10.85 -8.28
CA ILE A 205 -6.30 10.50 -6.97
C ILE A 205 -5.84 9.11 -6.51
N VAL A 206 -5.97 8.09 -7.37
CA VAL A 206 -5.62 6.68 -7.08
C VAL A 206 -4.12 6.46 -6.76
N GLN A 207 -3.30 7.47 -7.03
CA GLN A 207 -1.86 7.34 -7.19
C GLN A 207 -1.07 8.22 -6.20
N ALA A 208 -1.62 9.37 -5.82
CA ALA A 208 -1.07 10.23 -4.76
C ALA A 208 -0.92 9.49 -3.41
N GLU A 209 -1.78 8.50 -3.15
CA GLU A 209 -1.86 7.77 -1.88
C GLU A 209 -0.65 6.91 -1.49
N ARG A 210 0.24 6.54 -2.43
CA ARG A 210 1.15 5.38 -2.20
C ARG A 210 2.66 5.62 -2.32
N TYR A 211 3.14 6.65 -3.02
CA TYR A 211 4.59 6.76 -3.36
C TYR A 211 5.26 8.13 -3.16
N GLY A 212 4.98 8.81 -2.05
CA GLY A 212 5.95 9.78 -1.51
C GLY A 212 7.29 9.09 -1.19
N ARG A 213 8.41 9.66 -1.68
CA ARG A 213 9.80 9.14 -1.68
C ARG A 213 10.10 8.02 -0.67
N GLY A 214 10.62 6.90 -1.17
CA GLY A 214 11.45 6.00 -0.37
C GLY A 214 12.82 6.61 -0.06
N PRO A 215 13.54 6.13 0.96
CA PRO A 215 14.88 6.65 1.29
C PRO A 215 15.87 6.37 0.16
N GLU A 216 16.76 7.32 -0.07
CA GLU A 216 17.90 7.15 -0.97
C GLU A 216 18.88 6.11 -0.36
N LYS A 217 19.61 5.40 -1.21
CA LYS A 217 20.72 4.56 -0.73
C LYS A 217 21.87 5.48 -0.34
N GLU A 218 22.08 5.69 0.95
CA GLU A 218 23.40 6.11 1.41
C GLU A 218 24.40 5.01 1.00
N SER A 219 25.42 5.44 0.27
CA SER A 219 26.44 4.56 -0.29
C SER A 219 27.74 4.72 0.49
N ASN A 220 28.35 3.58 0.82
CA ASN A 220 29.65 3.40 1.48
C ASN A 220 29.61 3.45 3.01
#